data_AF-A0A3B9WRE9-F1
#
_entry.id   AF-A0A3B9WRE9-F1
#
_cell.length_a   1.000
_cell.length_b   1.000
_cell.length_c   1.000
_cell.angle_alpha   90.00
_cell.angle_beta   90.00
_cell.angle_gamma   90.00
#
_symmetry.space_group_name_H-M   'P 1'
#
loop_
_entity.id
_entity.type
_entity.pdbx_description
1 polymer ?
#
loop_
_entity_poly.entity_id
_entity_poly.type
_entity_poly.pdbx_seq_one_letter_code
_entity_poly.pdbx_strand_id
1 'polypeptide(L)'
;MSGTLDSLMDDAVREAGIAEVRHETAVQEASAVNTEGVTLTPDEEEKVKEFISRIDINDSKLVLQYGAGAQKKIADFSETALANVRTKDLGEIGELLNSVVSELKSFDNETEQKGGFLGLFKKADKKLDGLKAKYDKAEGNIDRVVKAMEGHQVILLKDVAMLDKMYETNLEYFKELSLYIIAGKEKLRDARENELPRLLRKAEESGLAEDTQAARDYSSMVERFEKKIYDLELTRNISMQMAPQIRLIQNNDTMMSEKIQSTLVNTIPLWKSQMVIAIGLNHA
;
A
#
# COMPACT_ATOMS: atom_id res chain seq x y z
N MET A 1 5.30 -24.89 -40.09
CA MET A 1 5.85 -24.52 -38.77
C MET A 1 5.26 -23.19 -38.26
N SER A 2 4.02 -22.84 -38.62
CA SER A 2 3.38 -21.57 -38.23
C SER A 2 2.82 -21.61 -36.80
N GLY A 3 2.34 -22.77 -36.34
CA GLY A 3 1.59 -22.89 -35.08
C GLY A 3 2.40 -22.87 -33.78
N THR A 4 3.73 -22.95 -33.83
CA THR A 4 4.59 -22.88 -32.63
C THR A 4 4.96 -21.46 -32.25
N LEU A 5 5.04 -20.55 -33.23
CA LEU A 5 5.35 -19.14 -32.98
C LEU A 5 4.14 -18.42 -32.39
N ASP A 6 2.97 -18.74 -32.93
CA ASP A 6 1.68 -18.19 -32.53
C ASP A 6 1.35 -18.60 -31.09
N SER A 7 1.59 -19.87 -30.71
CA SER A 7 1.38 -20.33 -29.32
C SER A 7 2.40 -19.72 -28.34
N LEU A 8 3.65 -19.51 -28.75
CA LEU A 8 4.68 -18.88 -27.91
C LEU A 8 4.44 -17.38 -27.74
N MET A 9 3.94 -16.70 -28.77
CA MET A 9 3.51 -15.30 -28.67
C MET A 9 2.24 -15.18 -27.85
N ASP A 10 1.23 -16.04 -28.05
CA ASP A 10 0.03 -16.05 -27.21
C ASP A 10 0.35 -16.37 -25.75
N ASP A 11 1.21 -17.35 -25.46
CA ASP A 11 1.63 -17.65 -24.08
C ASP A 11 2.43 -16.49 -23.47
N ALA A 12 3.30 -15.83 -24.23
CA ALA A 12 4.03 -14.64 -23.78
C ALA A 12 3.11 -13.42 -23.58
N VAL A 13 2.08 -13.24 -24.42
CA VAL A 13 1.03 -12.23 -24.26
C VAL A 13 0.14 -12.57 -23.06
N ARG A 14 -0.10 -13.85 -22.78
CA ARG A 14 -0.90 -14.32 -21.63
C ARG A 14 -0.13 -14.20 -20.32
N GLU A 15 1.18 -14.46 -20.31
CA GLU A 15 2.08 -14.21 -19.19
C GLU A 15 2.33 -12.71 -18.96
N ALA A 16 2.47 -11.93 -20.04
CA ALA A 16 2.53 -10.46 -19.99
C ALA A 16 1.16 -9.79 -19.79
N GLY A 17 0.08 -10.58 -19.80
CA GLY A 17 -1.29 -10.13 -19.63
C GLY A 17 -1.50 -9.56 -18.22
N ILE A 18 -1.46 -8.23 -18.12
CA ILE A 18 -1.91 -7.46 -16.95
C ILE A 18 -3.46 -7.47 -16.91
N ALA A 19 -4.08 -8.63 -17.08
CA ALA A 19 -5.52 -8.81 -17.15
C ALA A 19 -5.97 -9.87 -16.15
N GLU A 20 -5.95 -9.46 -14.88
CA GLU A 20 -6.86 -9.80 -13.78
C GLU A 20 -6.07 -9.57 -12.49
N VAL A 21 -6.10 -8.33 -11.98
CA VAL A 21 -5.81 -8.11 -10.56
C VAL A 21 -6.96 -8.76 -9.81
N ARG A 22 -6.80 -10.05 -9.45
CA ARG A 22 -7.71 -10.75 -8.56
C ARG A 22 -7.56 -10.15 -7.17
N HIS A 23 -8.34 -9.09 -6.94
CA HIS A 23 -8.44 -8.36 -5.67
C HIS A 23 -8.93 -9.23 -4.50
N GLU A 24 -9.41 -10.44 -4.75
CA GLU A 24 -10.15 -11.23 -3.74
C GLU A 24 -9.27 -12.14 -2.87
N THR A 25 -8.10 -12.59 -3.33
CA THR A 25 -7.35 -13.64 -2.60
C THR A 25 -6.47 -13.08 -1.48
N ALA A 26 -6.00 -11.83 -1.59
CA ALA A 26 -5.11 -11.20 -0.60
C ALA A 26 -5.82 -10.78 0.71
N VAL A 27 -7.16 -10.80 0.74
CA VAL A 27 -7.96 -10.36 1.90
C VAL A 27 -7.94 -11.39 3.04
N GLN A 28 -7.70 -12.68 2.74
CA GLN A 28 -7.82 -13.76 3.73
C GLN A 28 -6.57 -13.99 4.58
N GLU A 29 -5.36 -13.68 4.10
CA GLU A 29 -4.11 -13.99 4.83
C GLU A 29 -3.67 -12.88 5.80
N ALA A 30 -4.19 -11.66 5.65
CA ALA A 30 -3.76 -10.51 6.46
C ALA A 30 -4.46 -10.40 7.83
N SER A 31 -5.34 -11.34 8.18
CA SER A 31 -6.17 -11.31 9.40
C SER A 31 -5.51 -11.93 10.66
N ALA A 32 -4.25 -12.35 10.60
CA ALA A 32 -3.57 -12.99 11.74
C ALA A 32 -2.61 -12.04 12.47
N VAL A 33 -3.07 -10.87 12.90
CA VAL A 33 -2.40 -10.13 14.00
C VAL A 33 -3.12 -10.51 15.29
N ASN A 34 -2.48 -11.39 16.05
CA ASN A 34 -3.02 -11.99 17.27
C ASN A 34 -3.26 -10.92 18.35
N THR A 35 -4.44 -10.96 18.96
CA THR A 35 -5.08 -9.87 19.73
C THR A 35 -4.88 -9.92 21.25
N GLU A 36 -3.93 -10.68 21.78
CA GLU A 36 -3.85 -10.92 23.23
C GLU A 36 -2.55 -10.39 23.84
N GLY A 37 -2.69 -9.40 24.73
CA GLY A 37 -1.69 -8.95 25.69
C GLY A 37 -0.40 -8.42 25.08
N VAL A 38 -0.25 -7.09 25.00
CA VAL A 38 1.09 -6.51 24.88
C VAL A 38 1.86 -6.95 26.13
N THR A 39 2.65 -8.01 26.00
CA THR A 39 3.58 -8.44 27.04
C THR A 39 4.68 -7.41 27.03
N LEU A 40 4.65 -6.53 28.03
CA LEU A 40 5.59 -5.43 28.14
C LEU A 40 6.99 -6.00 28.39
N THR A 41 7.96 -5.50 27.64
CA THR A 41 9.37 -5.66 28.01
C THR A 41 9.67 -4.84 29.27
N PRO A 42 10.74 -5.15 30.02
CA PRO A 42 11.13 -4.37 31.20
C PRO A 42 11.28 -2.86 30.92
N ASP A 43 11.81 -2.51 29.75
CA ASP A 43 11.96 -1.12 29.30
C ASP A 43 10.60 -0.46 29.04
N GLU A 44 9.62 -1.22 28.52
CA GLU A 44 8.26 -0.73 28.30
C GLU A 44 7.49 -0.60 29.61
N GLU A 45 7.72 -1.47 30.60
CA GLU A 45 7.18 -1.31 31.95
C GLU A 45 7.69 -0.03 32.63
N GLU A 46 8.97 0.30 32.47
CA GLU A 46 9.55 1.54 32.99
C GLU A 46 8.90 2.78 32.32
N LYS A 47 8.71 2.75 31.00
CA LYS A 47 7.99 3.81 30.27
C LYS A 47 6.54 3.95 30.73
N VAL A 48 5.84 2.85 30.98
CA VAL A 48 4.49 2.88 31.53
C VAL A 48 4.48 3.56 32.90
N LYS A 49 5.41 3.22 33.79
CA LYS A 49 5.55 3.89 35.10
C LYS A 49 5.84 5.39 34.95
N GLU A 50 6.72 5.76 34.03
CA GLU A 50 7.00 7.16 33.71
C GLU A 50 5.73 7.89 33.23
N PHE A 51 4.96 7.27 32.33
CA PHE A 51 3.69 7.84 31.87
C PHE A 51 2.69 7.98 33.01
N ILE A 52 2.52 6.96 33.86
CA ILE A 52 1.64 7.03 35.04
C ILE A 52 2.02 8.21 35.93
N SER A 53 3.32 8.42 36.19
CA SER A 53 3.80 9.50 37.06
C SER A 53 3.50 10.92 36.54
N ARG A 54 3.24 11.05 35.23
CA ARG A 54 2.94 12.33 34.57
C ARG A 54 1.44 12.60 34.41
N ILE A 55 0.59 11.61 34.73
CA ILE A 55 -0.86 11.75 34.62
C ILE A 55 -1.38 12.42 35.90
N ASP A 56 -1.83 13.66 35.75
CA ASP A 56 -2.65 14.33 36.75
C ASP A 56 -4.06 14.54 36.21
N ILE A 57 -5.04 13.85 36.82
CA ILE A 57 -6.46 13.93 36.45
C ILE A 57 -7.08 15.25 36.94
N ASN A 58 -6.49 15.92 37.94
CA ASN A 58 -6.99 17.20 38.44
C ASN A 58 -6.68 18.35 37.48
N ASP A 59 -5.64 18.22 36.65
CA ASP A 59 -5.32 19.21 35.63
C ASP A 59 -6.08 18.93 34.33
N SER A 60 -7.14 19.70 34.12
CA SER A 60 -7.97 19.62 32.91
C SER A 60 -7.18 19.78 31.60
N LYS A 61 -6.09 20.57 31.61
CA LYS A 61 -5.23 20.76 30.44
C LYS A 61 -4.43 19.51 30.15
N LEU A 62 -3.88 18.86 31.17
CA LEU A 62 -3.14 17.61 31.02
C LEU A 62 -4.08 16.47 30.54
N VAL A 63 -5.28 16.37 31.10
CA VAL A 63 -6.31 15.43 30.63
C VAL A 63 -6.68 15.68 29.17
N LEU A 64 -6.86 16.95 28.77
CA LEU A 64 -7.19 17.30 27.38
C LEU A 64 -6.08 16.93 26.39
N GLN A 65 -4.82 17.13 26.80
CA GLN A 65 -3.64 16.87 25.98
C GLN A 65 -3.17 15.41 26.01
N TYR A 66 -3.78 14.58 26.88
CA TYR A 66 -3.40 13.19 27.04
C TYR A 66 -3.49 12.41 25.73
N GLY A 67 -2.36 11.85 25.28
CA GLY A 67 -2.27 11.09 24.03
C GLY A 67 -2.49 11.90 22.75
N ALA A 68 -2.71 13.21 22.81
CA ALA A 68 -2.97 14.06 21.64
C ALA A 68 -1.80 14.03 20.63
N GLY A 69 -0.56 13.94 21.11
CA GLY A 69 0.62 13.79 20.26
C GLY A 69 0.61 12.48 19.47
N ALA A 70 0.23 11.37 20.10
CA ALA A 70 0.11 10.06 19.45
C ALA A 70 -1.04 10.03 18.43
N GLN A 71 -2.17 10.68 18.73
CA GLN A 71 -3.27 10.82 17.77
C GLN A 71 -2.90 11.69 16.57
N LYS A 72 -2.18 12.80 16.77
CA LYS A 72 -1.72 13.66 15.69
C LYS A 72 -0.79 12.91 14.73
N LYS A 73 0.15 12.14 15.27
CA LYS A 73 1.05 11.27 14.50
C LYS A 73 0.31 10.33 13.54
N ILE A 74 -0.81 9.72 13.98
CA ILE A 74 -1.69 8.89 13.14
C ILE A 74 -2.44 9.71 12.08
N ALA A 75 -2.86 10.93 12.40
CA ALA A 75 -3.51 11.81 11.43
C ALA A 75 -2.55 12.22 10.31
N ASP A 76 -1.34 12.67 10.67
CA ASP A 76 -0.28 13.06 9.73
C ASP A 76 0.13 11.86 8.85
N PHE A 77 0.10 10.65 9.41
CA PHE A 77 0.32 9.40 8.68
C PHE A 77 -0.74 9.16 7.59
N SER A 78 -2.02 9.35 7.93
CA SER A 78 -3.13 9.14 7.00
C SER A 78 -3.09 10.13 5.83
N GLU A 79 -2.69 11.37 6.08
CA GLU A 79 -2.54 12.39 5.03
C GLU A 79 -1.39 12.06 4.07
N THR A 80 -0.24 11.61 4.61
CA THR A 80 0.91 11.16 3.80
C THR A 80 0.57 9.94 2.96
N ALA A 81 -0.18 8.99 3.51
CA ALA A 81 -0.66 7.81 2.77
C ALA A 81 -1.54 8.21 1.56
N LEU A 82 -2.53 9.07 1.80
CA LEU A 82 -3.51 9.50 0.78
C LEU A 82 -2.86 10.31 -0.35
N ALA A 83 -1.88 11.16 -0.02
CA ALA A 83 -1.18 11.98 -1.01
C ALA A 83 -0.46 11.12 -2.07
N ASN A 84 0.10 9.98 -1.67
CA ASN A 84 0.91 9.13 -2.55
C ASN A 84 0.06 8.10 -3.32
N VAL A 85 -1.07 7.64 -2.77
CA VAL A 85 -1.99 6.74 -3.50
C VAL A 85 -2.69 7.47 -4.66
N ARG A 86 -2.86 8.79 -4.59
CA ARG A 86 -3.58 9.59 -5.61
C ARG A 86 -2.81 9.75 -6.93
N THR A 87 -1.52 9.43 -6.98
CA THR A 87 -0.68 9.60 -8.19
C THR A 87 -0.56 8.33 -9.04
N LYS A 88 -1.42 7.33 -8.85
CA LYS A 88 -1.42 6.09 -9.65
C LYS A 88 -2.05 6.29 -11.03
N ASP A 89 -1.31 6.87 -11.98
CA ASP A 89 -1.65 6.85 -13.41
C ASP A 89 -1.31 5.47 -14.02
N LEU A 90 -2.11 4.46 -13.65
CA LEU A 90 -2.07 3.12 -14.27
C LEU A 90 -2.70 3.08 -15.67
N GLY A 91 -3.43 4.14 -16.05
CA GLY A 91 -4.15 4.24 -17.34
C GLY A 91 -3.21 4.33 -18.54
N GLU A 92 -2.12 5.10 -18.44
CA GLU A 92 -1.22 5.38 -19.57
C GLU A 92 -0.45 4.12 -20.02
N ILE A 93 -0.07 3.24 -19.07
CA ILE A 93 0.59 1.97 -19.38
C ILE A 93 -0.35 1.02 -20.10
N GLY A 94 -1.60 0.90 -19.64
CA GLY A 94 -2.59 0.02 -20.26
C GLY A 94 -2.84 0.40 -21.71
N GLU A 95 -2.90 1.69 -22.01
CA GLU A 95 -3.02 2.19 -23.39
C GLU A 95 -1.76 1.93 -24.22
N LEU A 96 -0.56 2.16 -23.67
CA LEU A 96 0.71 1.90 -24.34
C LEU A 96 0.93 0.41 -24.64
N LEU A 97 0.61 -0.47 -23.71
CA LEU A 97 0.71 -1.92 -23.89
C LEU A 97 -0.27 -2.42 -24.94
N ASN A 98 -1.52 -1.93 -24.90
CA ASN A 98 -2.53 -2.21 -25.92
C ASN A 98 -2.10 -1.72 -27.31
N SER A 99 -1.44 -0.56 -27.39
CA SER A 99 -0.88 -0.05 -28.64
C SER A 99 0.20 -0.99 -29.21
N VAL A 100 1.09 -1.51 -28.38
CA VAL A 100 2.14 -2.45 -28.81
C VAL A 100 1.53 -3.78 -29.26
N VAL A 101 0.61 -4.35 -28.48
CA VAL A 101 -0.10 -5.60 -28.85
C VAL A 101 -0.88 -5.42 -30.15
N SER A 102 -1.53 -4.27 -30.35
CA SER A 102 -2.25 -3.94 -31.58
C SER A 102 -1.33 -3.85 -32.79
N GLU A 103 -0.17 -3.21 -32.64
CA GLU A 103 0.80 -3.06 -33.73
C GLU A 103 1.44 -4.40 -34.12
N LEU A 104 1.66 -5.29 -33.15
CA LEU A 104 2.15 -6.65 -33.41
C LEU A 104 1.11 -7.56 -34.07
N LYS A 105 -0.15 -7.51 -33.63
CA LYS A 105 -1.25 -8.21 -34.33
C LYS A 105 -1.41 -7.72 -35.78
N SER A 106 -1.12 -6.44 -36.04
CA SER A 106 -1.17 -5.90 -37.40
C SER A 106 -0.04 -6.44 -38.29
N PHE A 107 1.11 -6.80 -37.71
CA PHE A 107 2.22 -7.44 -38.41
C PHE A 107 1.87 -8.87 -38.87
N ASP A 108 1.14 -9.62 -38.04
CA ASP A 108 0.82 -11.03 -38.29
C ASP A 108 -0.35 -11.23 -39.28
N ASN A 109 -1.36 -10.34 -39.24
CA ASN A 109 -2.53 -10.40 -40.14
C ASN A 109 -2.22 -10.05 -41.61
N GLU A 110 -1.16 -9.27 -41.88
CA GLU A 110 -0.78 -8.93 -43.25
C GLU A 110 0.07 -10.00 -43.94
N THR A 111 0.69 -10.90 -43.18
CA THR A 111 1.39 -12.08 -43.70
C THR A 111 0.43 -13.16 -44.19
N GLU A 112 -0.76 -13.28 -43.60
CA GLU A 112 -1.78 -14.26 -44.04
C GLU A 112 -2.67 -13.76 -45.18
N GLN A 113 -2.97 -12.46 -45.29
CA GLN A 113 -3.98 -11.95 -46.22
C GLN A 113 -3.50 -11.65 -47.65
N LYS A 114 -2.62 -12.45 -48.29
CA LYS A 114 -2.41 -12.37 -49.76
C LYS A 114 -2.14 -13.71 -50.45
N GLY A 115 -3.17 -14.56 -50.48
CA GLY A 115 -3.69 -15.17 -51.71
C GLY A 115 -3.06 -16.46 -52.23
N GLY A 116 -3.92 -17.35 -52.71
CA GLY A 116 -3.57 -18.60 -53.36
C GLY A 116 -2.65 -18.48 -54.57
N PHE A 117 -2.26 -19.67 -55.03
CA PHE A 117 -1.26 -20.11 -56.02
C PHE A 117 -0.93 -19.31 -57.30
N LEU A 118 -1.31 -18.04 -57.51
CA LEU A 118 -1.06 -17.35 -58.79
C LEU A 118 -0.49 -15.91 -58.72
N GLY A 119 0.09 -15.46 -57.60
CA GLY A 119 0.50 -14.06 -57.41
C GLY A 119 2.00 -13.76 -57.22
N LEU A 120 2.87 -14.76 -57.15
CA LEU A 120 4.32 -14.59 -57.01
C LEU A 120 4.88 -14.22 -58.39
N PHE A 121 5.35 -12.99 -58.67
CA PHE A 121 6.78 -12.74 -58.95
C PHE A 121 7.08 -11.25 -59.31
N LYS A 122 6.26 -10.26 -58.90
CA LYS A 122 6.49 -8.84 -59.30
C LYS A 122 6.48 -7.76 -58.20
N LYS A 123 6.52 -8.11 -56.90
CA LYS A 123 6.53 -7.13 -55.80
C LYS A 123 7.43 -7.54 -54.63
N ALA A 124 8.64 -8.05 -54.87
CA ALA A 124 9.58 -8.36 -53.78
C ALA A 124 10.26 -7.08 -53.25
N ASP A 125 10.76 -6.19 -54.12
CA ASP A 125 11.54 -5.03 -53.69
C ASP A 125 10.72 -3.96 -52.94
N LYS A 126 9.51 -3.62 -53.42
CA LYS A 126 8.61 -2.68 -52.72
C LYS A 126 8.01 -3.22 -51.41
N LYS A 127 8.07 -4.53 -51.17
CA LYS A 127 7.63 -5.15 -49.92
C LYS A 127 8.72 -5.06 -48.84
N LEU A 128 10.00 -5.14 -49.22
CA LEU A 128 11.14 -5.04 -48.31
C LEU A 128 11.26 -3.64 -47.67
N ASP A 129 11.16 -2.58 -48.47
CA ASP A 129 11.19 -1.20 -47.92
C ASP A 129 10.00 -0.92 -47.01
N GLY A 130 8.83 -1.45 -47.35
CA GLY A 130 7.62 -1.35 -46.51
C GLY A 130 7.71 -2.16 -45.21
N LEU A 131 8.35 -3.33 -45.23
CA LEU A 131 8.61 -4.15 -44.04
C LEU A 131 9.66 -3.51 -43.12
N LYS A 132 10.73 -2.94 -43.69
CA LYS A 132 11.74 -2.18 -42.94
C LYS A 132 11.15 -0.94 -42.28
N ALA A 133 10.37 -0.13 -43.01
CA ALA A 133 9.72 1.04 -42.44
C ALA A 133 8.72 0.69 -41.31
N LYS A 134 8.06 -0.47 -41.41
CA LYS A 134 7.19 -0.99 -40.33
C LYS A 134 7.99 -1.50 -39.13
N TYR A 135 9.15 -2.13 -39.38
CA TYR A 135 10.07 -2.53 -38.32
C TYR A 135 10.59 -1.31 -37.56
N ASP A 136 11.12 -0.30 -38.26
CA ASP A 136 11.65 0.92 -37.65
C ASP A 136 10.57 1.63 -36.81
N LYS A 137 9.33 1.62 -37.29
CA LYS A 137 8.18 2.16 -36.55
C LYS A 137 7.85 1.34 -35.29
N ALA A 138 7.79 0.01 -35.42
CA ALA A 138 7.51 -0.88 -34.29
C ALA A 138 8.64 -0.85 -33.26
N GLU A 139 9.90 -0.82 -33.68
CA GLU A 139 11.07 -0.66 -32.81
C GLU A 139 11.00 0.67 -32.04
N GLY A 140 10.71 1.78 -32.72
CA GLY A 140 10.53 3.08 -32.06
C GLY A 140 9.35 3.13 -31.09
N ASN A 141 8.32 2.30 -31.28
CA ASN A 141 7.18 2.19 -30.36
C ASN A 141 7.51 1.29 -29.17
N ILE A 142 8.20 0.16 -29.41
CA ILE A 142 8.72 -0.74 -28.38
C ILE A 142 9.67 0.02 -27.46
N ASP A 143 10.62 0.79 -28.00
CA ASP A 143 11.56 1.58 -27.19
C ASP A 143 10.85 2.61 -26.30
N ARG A 144 9.75 3.20 -26.77
CA ARG A 144 8.92 4.11 -25.97
C ARG A 144 8.21 3.35 -24.84
N VAL A 145 7.69 2.17 -25.11
CA VAL A 145 7.06 1.33 -24.08
C VAL A 145 8.07 0.83 -23.07
N VAL A 146 9.26 0.40 -23.49
CA VAL A 146 10.36 0.03 -22.59
C VAL A 146 10.66 1.17 -21.62
N LYS A 147 10.87 2.40 -22.13
CA LYS A 147 11.15 3.57 -21.28
C LYS A 147 10.03 3.89 -20.31
N ALA A 148 8.77 3.81 -20.77
CA ALA A 148 7.62 4.03 -19.90
C ALA A 148 7.54 2.97 -18.79
N MET A 149 7.71 1.69 -19.14
CA MET A 149 7.72 0.56 -18.21
C MET A 149 8.85 0.68 -17.18
N GLU A 150 10.08 1.00 -17.61
CA GLU A 150 11.21 1.26 -16.72
C GLU A 150 10.91 2.42 -15.75
N GLY A 151 10.35 3.52 -16.26
CA GLY A 151 9.95 4.66 -15.44
C GLY A 151 8.93 4.29 -14.37
N HIS A 152 7.90 3.52 -14.73
CA HIS A 152 6.90 3.04 -13.77
C HIS A 152 7.45 2.02 -12.78
N GLN A 153 8.36 1.15 -13.20
CA GLN A 153 9.03 0.23 -12.29
C GLN A 153 9.77 1.00 -11.18
N VAL A 154 10.48 2.06 -11.53
CA VAL A 154 11.17 2.92 -10.56
C VAL A 154 10.18 3.56 -9.57
N ILE A 155 9.01 4.00 -10.06
CA ILE A 155 7.95 4.54 -9.19
C ILE A 155 7.43 3.47 -8.23
N LEU A 156 7.09 2.27 -8.73
CA LEU A 156 6.60 1.16 -7.90
C LEU A 156 7.62 0.75 -6.82
N LEU A 157 8.90 0.67 -7.18
CA LEU A 157 9.96 0.36 -6.21
C LEU A 157 10.10 1.45 -5.13
N LYS A 158 9.94 2.72 -5.50
CA LYS A 158 9.92 3.83 -4.54
C LYS A 158 8.70 3.75 -3.62
N ASP A 159 7.54 3.40 -4.16
CA ASP A 159 6.30 3.23 -3.41
C ASP A 159 6.43 2.07 -2.40
N VAL A 160 7.01 0.94 -2.79
CA VAL A 160 7.31 -0.19 -1.90
C VAL A 160 8.19 0.27 -0.72
N ALA A 161 9.28 0.98 -0.98
CA ALA A 161 10.17 1.47 0.08
C ALA A 161 9.48 2.48 1.02
N MET A 162 8.61 3.33 0.47
CA MET A 162 7.79 4.25 1.26
C MET A 162 6.77 3.49 2.11
N LEU A 163 6.09 2.48 1.55
CA LEU A 163 5.11 1.64 2.25
C LEU A 163 5.78 0.83 3.38
N ASP A 164 7.02 0.39 3.21
CA ASP A 164 7.82 -0.20 4.29
C ASP A 164 8.01 0.80 5.43
N LYS A 165 8.44 2.03 5.12
CA LYS A 165 8.62 3.05 6.15
C LYS A 165 7.30 3.39 6.85
N MET A 166 6.21 3.42 6.09
CA MET A 166 4.87 3.63 6.61
C MET A 166 4.45 2.50 7.55
N TYR A 167 4.72 1.24 7.21
CA TYR A 167 4.44 0.10 8.06
C TYR A 167 5.19 0.17 9.39
N GLU A 168 6.50 0.44 9.36
CA GLU A 168 7.33 0.63 10.56
C GLU A 168 6.78 1.74 11.45
N THR A 169 6.48 2.89 10.86
CA THR A 169 5.95 4.07 11.57
C THR A 169 4.60 3.75 12.22
N ASN A 170 3.72 3.04 11.52
CA ASN A 170 2.44 2.60 12.07
C ASN A 170 2.62 1.64 13.27
N LEU A 171 3.61 0.73 13.22
CA LEU A 171 3.93 -0.14 14.36
C LEU A 171 4.45 0.64 15.57
N GLU A 172 5.28 1.66 15.35
CA GLU A 172 5.74 2.55 16.43
C GLU A 172 4.56 3.28 17.10
N TYR A 173 3.64 3.81 16.30
CA TYR A 173 2.43 4.47 16.82
C TYR A 173 1.51 3.51 17.57
N PHE A 174 1.32 2.30 17.04
CA PHE A 174 0.56 1.25 17.71
C PHE A 174 1.13 0.96 19.11
N LYS A 175 2.45 0.83 19.23
CA LYS A 175 3.14 0.62 20.51
C LYS A 175 2.97 1.81 21.44
N GLU A 176 3.25 3.02 20.97
CA GLU A 176 3.13 4.25 21.77
C GLU A 176 1.69 4.41 22.31
N LEU A 177 0.67 4.26 21.46
CA LEU A 177 -0.73 4.29 21.87
C LEU A 177 -1.04 3.22 22.92
N SER A 178 -0.52 1.99 22.74
CA SER A 178 -0.73 0.90 23.68
C SER A 178 -0.18 1.22 25.06
N LEU A 179 1.03 1.81 25.14
CA LEU A 179 1.62 2.24 26.41
C LEU A 179 0.80 3.34 27.10
N TYR A 180 0.34 4.36 26.34
CA TYR A 180 -0.57 5.37 26.88
C TYR A 180 -1.89 4.78 27.38
N ILE A 181 -2.46 3.81 26.67
CA ILE A 181 -3.73 3.19 27.09
C ILE A 181 -3.52 2.38 28.37
N ILE A 182 -2.42 1.62 28.50
CA ILE A 182 -2.10 0.85 29.70
C ILE A 182 -1.92 1.79 30.91
N ALA A 183 -1.06 2.80 30.77
CA ALA A 183 -0.81 3.79 31.82
C ALA A 183 -2.10 4.54 32.23
N GLY A 184 -2.89 4.93 31.24
CA GLY A 184 -4.16 5.63 31.45
C GLY A 184 -5.18 4.76 32.18
N LYS A 185 -5.33 3.49 31.79
CA LYS A 185 -6.23 2.54 32.46
C LYS A 185 -5.82 2.28 33.90
N GLU A 186 -4.52 2.16 34.17
CA GLU A 186 -4.02 1.99 35.54
C GLU A 186 -4.34 3.20 36.41
N LYS A 187 -4.07 4.43 35.91
CA LYS A 187 -4.39 5.65 36.65
C LYS A 187 -5.90 5.87 36.80
N LEU A 188 -6.70 5.52 35.79
CA LEU A 188 -8.16 5.57 35.85
C LEU A 188 -8.71 4.61 36.92
N ARG A 189 -8.13 3.41 37.03
CA ARG A 189 -8.50 2.44 38.08
C ARG A 189 -8.23 3.00 39.46
N ASP A 190 -7.01 3.52 39.70
CA ASP A 190 -6.64 4.16 40.96
C ASP A 190 -7.56 5.35 41.30
N ALA A 191 -7.88 6.19 40.31
CA ALA A 191 -8.78 7.31 40.47
C ALA A 191 -10.20 6.90 40.90
N ARG A 192 -10.71 5.79 40.35
CA ARG A 192 -12.06 5.26 40.63
C ARG A 192 -12.15 4.50 41.93
N GLU A 193 -11.16 3.66 42.22
CA GLU A 193 -11.19 2.74 43.36
C GLU A 193 -10.68 3.40 44.64
N ASN A 194 -9.80 4.39 44.54
CA ASN A 194 -9.14 5.01 45.69
C ASN A 194 -9.46 6.51 45.84
N GLU A 195 -9.11 7.33 44.84
CA GLU A 195 -9.16 8.78 45.00
C GLU A 195 -10.58 9.34 45.08
N LEU A 196 -11.47 8.94 44.16
CA LEU A 196 -12.86 9.40 44.13
C LEU A 196 -13.65 8.99 45.38
N PRO A 197 -13.62 7.72 45.83
CA PRO A 197 -14.28 7.32 47.09
C PRO A 197 -13.74 8.08 48.31
N ARG A 198 -12.44 8.40 48.33
CA ARG A 198 -11.83 9.21 49.40
C ARG A 198 -12.37 10.65 49.40
N LEU A 199 -12.51 11.27 48.24
CA LEU A 199 -13.08 12.63 48.12
C LEU A 199 -14.56 12.68 48.48
N LEU A 200 -15.34 11.67 48.06
CA LEU A 200 -16.75 11.55 48.43
C LEU A 200 -16.92 11.41 49.95
N ARG A 201 -16.14 10.54 50.59
CA ARG A 201 -16.17 10.38 52.04
C ARG A 201 -15.80 11.68 52.78
N LYS A 202 -14.80 12.40 52.31
CA LYS A 202 -14.42 13.70 52.87
C LYS A 202 -15.56 14.73 52.77
N ALA A 203 -16.26 14.76 51.63
CA ALA A 203 -17.43 15.63 51.45
C ALA A 203 -18.57 15.27 52.40
N GLU A 204 -18.83 13.97 52.62
CA GLU A 204 -19.84 13.49 53.57
C GLU A 204 -19.48 13.81 55.03
N GLU A 205 -18.21 13.60 55.43
CA GLU A 205 -17.74 13.82 56.79
C GLU A 205 -17.64 15.32 57.15
N SER A 206 -17.21 16.17 56.21
CA SER A 206 -17.04 17.61 56.45
C SER A 206 -18.34 18.39 56.39
N GLY A 207 -19.30 17.96 55.56
CA GLY A 207 -20.52 18.72 55.25
C GLY A 207 -20.28 20.05 54.54
N LEU A 208 -19.05 20.34 54.09
CA LEU A 208 -18.70 21.60 53.43
C LEU A 208 -19.09 21.56 51.95
N ALA A 209 -19.66 22.66 51.46
CA ALA A 209 -20.02 22.81 50.05
C ALA A 209 -18.79 22.75 49.13
N GLU A 210 -17.64 23.24 49.59
CA GLU A 210 -16.36 23.19 48.86
C GLU A 210 -15.88 21.76 48.62
N ASP A 211 -15.90 20.90 49.64
CA ASP A 211 -15.49 19.49 49.51
C ASP A 211 -16.48 18.71 48.64
N THR A 212 -17.77 19.02 48.72
CA THR A 212 -18.80 18.45 47.81
C THR A 212 -18.54 18.84 46.36
N GLN A 213 -18.17 20.10 46.11
CA GLN A 213 -17.86 20.57 44.77
C GLN A 213 -16.59 19.91 44.23
N ALA A 214 -15.53 19.83 45.05
CA ALA A 214 -14.27 19.18 44.68
C ALA A 214 -14.47 17.71 44.28
N ALA A 215 -15.29 16.95 45.01
CA ALA A 215 -15.60 15.57 44.67
C ALA A 215 -16.35 15.45 43.32
N ARG A 216 -17.29 16.37 43.03
CA ARG A 216 -18.02 16.42 41.76
C ARG A 216 -17.10 16.79 40.59
N ASP A 217 -16.25 17.79 40.77
CA ASP A 217 -15.30 18.23 39.75
C ASP A 217 -14.31 17.11 39.40
N TYR A 218 -13.78 16.43 40.42
CA TYR A 218 -12.92 15.27 40.24
C TYR A 218 -13.64 14.14 39.50
N SER A 219 -14.88 13.82 39.88
CA SER A 219 -15.70 12.82 39.15
C SER A 219 -15.86 13.18 37.67
N SER A 220 -16.11 14.46 37.35
CA SER A 220 -16.20 14.91 35.96
C SER A 220 -14.87 14.76 35.21
N MET A 221 -13.73 15.03 35.87
CA MET A 221 -12.42 14.81 35.27
C MET A 221 -12.13 13.33 35.02
N VAL A 222 -12.49 12.44 35.94
CA VAL A 222 -12.38 10.98 35.77
C VAL A 222 -13.18 10.52 34.53
N GLU A 223 -14.41 10.98 34.37
CA GLU A 223 -15.23 10.64 33.18
C GLU A 223 -14.63 11.18 31.87
N ARG A 224 -14.08 12.40 31.89
CA ARG A 224 -13.40 12.97 30.72
C ARG A 224 -12.14 12.18 30.36
N PHE A 225 -11.36 11.79 31.37
CA PHE A 225 -10.16 11.00 31.18
C PHE A 225 -10.46 9.61 30.64
N GLU A 226 -11.52 8.95 31.12
CA GLU A 226 -11.99 7.69 30.55
C GLU A 226 -12.36 7.81 29.07
N LYS A 227 -13.12 8.85 28.70
CA LYS A 227 -13.44 9.12 27.28
C LYS A 227 -12.18 9.30 26.45
N LYS A 228 -11.17 9.99 26.98
CA LYS A 228 -9.88 10.14 26.31
C LYS A 228 -9.16 8.82 26.11
N ILE A 229 -9.14 7.94 27.10
CA ILE A 229 -8.57 6.60 26.96
C ILE A 229 -9.31 5.82 25.87
N TYR A 230 -10.65 5.88 25.83
CA TYR A 230 -11.45 5.23 24.80
C TYR A 230 -11.13 5.75 23.38
N ASP A 231 -10.97 7.07 23.21
CA ASP A 231 -10.57 7.65 21.93
C ASP A 231 -9.19 7.14 21.46
N LEU A 232 -8.25 6.95 22.39
CA LEU A 232 -6.94 6.35 22.10
C LEU A 232 -7.07 4.87 21.71
N GLU A 233 -7.96 4.12 22.35
CA GLU A 233 -8.23 2.72 21.97
C GLU A 233 -8.79 2.60 20.56
N LEU A 234 -9.73 3.47 20.20
CA LEU A 234 -10.26 3.53 18.84
C LEU A 234 -9.13 3.81 17.84
N THR A 235 -8.27 4.79 18.15
CA THR A 235 -7.12 5.13 17.31
C THR A 235 -6.13 3.95 17.17
N ARG A 236 -5.86 3.23 18.26
CA ARG A 236 -5.02 2.02 18.24
C ARG A 236 -5.61 0.93 17.35
N ASN A 237 -6.93 0.73 17.41
CA ASN A 237 -7.61 -0.26 16.58
C ASN A 237 -7.52 0.08 15.09
N ILE A 238 -7.63 1.37 14.74
CA ILE A 238 -7.41 1.83 13.36
C ILE A 238 -5.98 1.50 12.92
N SER A 239 -4.97 1.84 13.73
CA SER A 239 -3.57 1.53 13.43
C SER A 239 -3.33 0.02 13.22
N MET A 240 -3.97 -0.82 14.04
CA MET A 240 -3.91 -2.28 13.88
C MET A 240 -4.49 -2.74 12.53
N GLN A 241 -5.60 -2.14 12.09
CA GLN A 241 -6.24 -2.46 10.81
C GLN A 241 -5.48 -1.89 9.61
N MET A 242 -4.71 -0.80 9.77
CA MET A 242 -3.91 -0.23 8.69
C MET A 242 -2.70 -1.11 8.33
N ALA A 243 -2.10 -1.80 9.30
CA ALA A 243 -0.95 -2.67 9.07
C ALA A 243 -1.16 -3.70 7.93
N PRO A 244 -2.23 -4.51 7.90
CA PRO A 244 -2.49 -5.43 6.79
C PRO A 244 -2.80 -4.72 5.47
N GLN A 245 -3.45 -3.55 5.51
CA GLN A 245 -3.75 -2.77 4.30
C GLN A 245 -2.47 -2.26 3.63
N ILE A 246 -1.50 -1.76 4.41
CA ILE A 246 -0.20 -1.32 3.91
C ILE A 246 0.52 -2.49 3.22
N ARG A 247 0.56 -3.65 3.88
CA ARG A 247 1.20 -4.87 3.33
C ARG A 247 0.53 -5.35 2.05
N LEU A 248 -0.79 -5.28 1.96
CA LEU A 248 -1.52 -5.65 0.75
C LEU A 248 -1.14 -4.75 -0.43
N ILE A 249 -1.09 -3.43 -0.22
CA ILE A 249 -0.69 -2.49 -1.28
C ILE A 249 0.77 -2.73 -1.68
N GLN A 250 1.66 -2.93 -0.71
CA GLN A 250 3.07 -3.20 -0.94
C GLN A 250 3.30 -4.47 -1.76
N ASN A 251 2.59 -5.55 -1.44
CA ASN A 251 2.68 -6.81 -2.16
C ASN A 251 2.20 -6.64 -3.61
N ASN A 252 1.14 -5.86 -3.83
CA ASN A 252 0.65 -5.57 -5.18
C ASN A 252 1.66 -4.77 -6.00
N ASP A 253 2.27 -3.74 -5.41
CA ASP A 253 3.26 -2.90 -6.09
C ASP A 253 4.55 -3.70 -6.39
N THR A 254 4.96 -4.59 -5.47
CA THR A 254 6.06 -5.55 -5.68
C THR A 254 5.77 -6.49 -6.84
N MET A 255 4.60 -7.16 -6.83
CA MET A 255 4.21 -8.10 -7.88
C MET A 255 4.13 -7.41 -9.26
N MET A 256 3.64 -6.17 -9.31
CA MET A 256 3.60 -5.40 -10.56
C MET A 256 5.01 -5.08 -11.05
N SER A 257 5.91 -4.67 -10.14
CA SER A 257 7.32 -4.42 -10.47
C SER A 257 8.01 -5.66 -11.03
N GLU A 258 7.78 -6.84 -10.43
CA GLU A 258 8.32 -8.12 -10.91
C GLU A 258 7.78 -8.49 -12.29
N LYS A 259 6.48 -8.27 -12.55
CA LYS A 259 5.87 -8.46 -13.87
C LYS A 259 6.50 -7.55 -14.92
N ILE A 260 6.63 -6.26 -14.61
CA ILE A 260 7.30 -5.29 -15.51
C ILE A 260 8.73 -5.74 -15.80
N GLN A 261 9.48 -6.13 -14.76
CA GLN A 261 10.85 -6.62 -14.91
C GLN A 261 10.90 -7.82 -15.86
N SER A 262 10.04 -8.82 -15.65
CA SER A 262 9.99 -10.00 -16.49
C SER A 262 9.66 -9.65 -17.95
N THR A 263 8.69 -8.76 -18.18
CA THR A 263 8.36 -8.30 -19.53
C THR A 263 9.54 -7.59 -20.21
N LEU A 264 10.25 -6.73 -19.48
CA LEU A 264 11.41 -6.00 -19.99
C LEU A 264 12.58 -6.92 -20.35
N VAL A 265 12.89 -7.92 -19.51
CA VAL A 265 14.10 -8.76 -19.67
C VAL A 265 13.87 -10.06 -20.43
N ASN A 266 12.64 -10.58 -20.46
CA ASN A 266 12.31 -11.85 -21.09
C ASN A 266 11.44 -11.67 -22.34
N THR A 267 10.31 -10.97 -22.21
CA THR A 267 9.30 -10.90 -23.28
C THR A 267 9.70 -9.98 -24.43
N ILE A 268 10.11 -8.73 -24.15
CA ILE A 268 10.47 -7.75 -25.18
C ILE A 268 11.68 -8.22 -26.01
N PRO A 269 12.78 -8.74 -25.42
CA PRO A 269 13.90 -9.24 -26.21
C PRO A 269 13.54 -10.43 -27.10
N LEU A 270 12.65 -11.31 -26.62
CA LEU A 270 12.12 -12.41 -27.42
C LEU A 270 11.37 -11.87 -28.64
N TRP A 271 10.48 -10.90 -28.46
CA TRP A 271 9.73 -10.30 -29.56
C TRP A 271 10.66 -9.58 -30.56
N LYS A 272 11.64 -8.82 -30.08
CA LYS A 272 12.65 -8.19 -30.93
C LYS A 272 13.41 -9.23 -31.76
N SER A 273 13.78 -10.35 -31.13
CA SER A 273 14.45 -11.47 -31.81
C SER A 273 13.55 -12.10 -32.88
N GLN A 274 12.26 -12.32 -32.59
CA GLN A 274 11.31 -12.88 -33.57
C GLN A 274 11.07 -11.95 -34.76
N MET A 275 10.96 -10.64 -34.54
CA MET A 275 10.84 -9.65 -35.63
C MET A 275 12.06 -9.68 -36.56
N VAL A 276 13.28 -9.76 -35.99
CA VAL A 276 14.52 -9.87 -36.77
C VAL A 276 14.55 -11.17 -37.57
N ILE A 277 14.16 -12.30 -36.98
CA ILE A 277 14.09 -13.59 -37.68
C ILE A 277 13.09 -13.52 -38.86
N ALA A 278 11.91 -12.94 -38.67
CA ALA A 278 10.92 -12.78 -39.74
C ALA A 278 11.43 -11.93 -40.92
N ILE A 279 12.23 -10.88 -40.64
CA ILE A 279 12.90 -10.09 -41.68
C ILE A 279 14.02 -10.89 -42.35
N GLY A 280 14.81 -11.65 -41.58
CA GLY A 280 15.90 -12.47 -42.09
C GLY A 280 15.43 -13.62 -42.99
N LEU A 281 14.31 -14.26 -42.66
CA LEU A 281 13.69 -15.33 -43.47
C LEU A 281 13.11 -14.81 -44.78
N ASN A 282 12.70 -13.54 -44.88
CA ASN A 282 12.32 -12.90 -46.15
C ASN A 282 13.52 -12.52 -47.04
N HIS A 283 14.76 -12.68 -46.55
CA HIS A 283 15.99 -12.48 -47.32
C HIS A 283 16.60 -13.80 -47.86
N ALA A 284 16.04 -14.97 -47.54
CA ALA A 284 16.46 -16.29 -48.02
C ALA A 284 15.50 -16.85 -49.08
#